data_AF-A0A1I3IE74-F1
#
_entry.id   AF-A0A1I3IE74-F1
#
_cell.length_a   1.000
_cell.length_b   1.000
_cell.length_c   1.000
_cell.angle_alpha   90.00
_cell.angle_beta   90.00
_cell.angle_gamma   90.00
#
_symmetry.space_group_name_H-M   'P 1'
#
loop_
_entity.id
_entity.type
_entity.pdbx_description
1 polymer ?
#
loop_
_entity_poly.entity_id
_entity_poly.type
_entity_poly.pdbx_seq_one_letter_code
_entity_poly.pdbx_strand_id
1 'polypeptide(L)'
;PWRATQDGYPQGQPKKDTVALQNPYAENFQDTYSLKDYVPGTNATVFSPAGGLRISCEELSHALSMLLNDGTYKGKQILSPASVKTMLGREWIYDDKTKNGNNYGGTILSYGLGIYQMDGKSTARFCKDTEIDLVGHTGEAFGLLSMLAIRPNTKDGFVYIMNGEAIEEDEDARSAGKFSNNYIWEETIGDAICRNVFVRK
;
A
#
# COMPACT_ATOMS: atom_id res chain seq x y z
N PRO A 1 -14.77 -9.66 19.43
CA PRO A 1 -14.38 -10.15 18.08
C PRO A 1 -14.54 -9.00 17.09
N TRP A 2 -13.48 -8.62 16.38
CA TRP A 2 -13.57 -7.65 15.29
C TRP A 2 -14.49 -8.21 14.19
N ARG A 3 -15.46 -7.41 13.77
CA ARG A 3 -16.37 -7.75 12.67
C ARG A 3 -16.27 -6.65 11.65
N ALA A 4 -16.15 -7.00 10.37
CA ALA A 4 -16.29 -6.03 9.29
C ALA A 4 -17.71 -5.44 9.36
N THR A 5 -17.81 -4.17 9.73
CA THR A 5 -19.10 -3.49 9.93
C THR A 5 -19.63 -2.89 8.64
N GLN A 6 -18.75 -2.60 7.68
CA GLN A 6 -19.10 -1.79 6.52
C GLN A 6 -19.36 -2.60 5.24
N ASP A 7 -18.52 -3.61 4.95
CA ASP A 7 -18.65 -4.40 3.71
C ASP A 7 -19.59 -5.61 3.84
N GLY A 8 -20.16 -5.82 5.03
CA GLY A 8 -21.14 -6.88 5.25
C GLY A 8 -22.47 -6.63 4.54
N TYR A 9 -22.75 -5.38 4.16
CA TYR A 9 -23.98 -4.90 3.52
C TYR A 9 -25.25 -5.69 3.91
N PRO A 10 -25.52 -5.92 5.22
CA PRO A 10 -26.59 -6.83 5.64
C PRO A 10 -27.98 -6.29 5.27
N GLN A 11 -28.07 -5.00 4.96
CA GLN A 11 -29.27 -4.27 4.58
C GLN A 11 -29.34 -4.03 3.06
N GLY A 12 -28.43 -4.62 2.28
CA GLY A 12 -28.32 -4.44 0.84
C GLY A 12 -27.09 -3.64 0.40
N GLN A 13 -26.67 -3.89 -0.83
CA GLN A 13 -25.51 -3.22 -1.46
C GLN A 13 -25.74 -1.71 -1.62
N PRO A 14 -24.68 -0.89 -1.59
CA PRO A 14 -24.78 0.53 -1.88
C PRO A 14 -25.38 0.76 -3.28
N LYS A 15 -26.04 1.92 -3.46
CA LYS A 15 -26.51 2.31 -4.78
C LYS A 15 -25.32 2.43 -5.73
N LYS A 16 -25.49 2.00 -6.97
CA LYS A 16 -24.50 2.20 -8.04
C LYS A 16 -24.12 3.68 -8.12
N ASP A 17 -22.87 3.95 -8.47
CA ASP A 17 -22.33 5.30 -8.66
C ASP A 17 -22.50 6.16 -7.41
N THR A 18 -22.25 5.57 -6.23
CA THR A 18 -22.17 6.29 -4.96
C THR A 18 -20.93 5.88 -4.18
N VAL A 19 -20.45 6.78 -3.31
CA VAL A 19 -19.34 6.52 -2.38
C VAL A 19 -19.74 6.95 -0.98
N ALA A 20 -19.47 6.09 -0.01
CA ALA A 20 -19.65 6.42 1.40
C ALA A 20 -18.37 7.06 1.95
N LEU A 21 -18.47 8.31 2.39
CA LEU A 21 -17.43 8.96 3.18
C LEU A 21 -17.80 8.81 4.64
N GLN A 22 -16.89 8.23 5.41
CA GLN A 22 -17.05 8.05 6.85
C GLN A 22 -15.77 8.51 7.53
N ASN A 23 -15.92 9.27 8.60
CA ASN A 23 -14.81 9.61 9.47
C ASN A 23 -14.76 8.60 10.63
N PRO A 24 -13.74 7.73 10.70
CA PRO A 24 -13.62 6.75 11.78
C PRO A 24 -13.46 7.41 13.16
N TYR A 25 -13.05 8.68 13.22
CA TYR A 25 -12.94 9.46 14.46
C TYR A 25 -14.20 10.28 14.79
N ALA A 26 -15.17 10.31 13.87
CA ALA A 26 -16.43 11.03 14.04
C ALA A 26 -17.56 10.23 13.41
N GLU A 27 -17.96 9.15 14.10
CA GLU A 27 -18.98 8.21 13.62
C GLU A 27 -20.35 8.85 13.33
N ASN A 28 -20.61 10.04 13.87
CA ASN A 28 -21.80 10.84 13.60
C ASN A 28 -21.76 11.55 12.23
N PHE A 29 -20.61 11.55 11.54
CA PHE A 29 -20.44 12.10 10.21
C PHE A 29 -20.22 10.96 9.19
N GLN A 30 -21.33 10.42 8.71
CA GLN A 30 -21.36 9.41 7.65
C GLN A 30 -22.27 9.89 6.54
N ASP A 31 -21.71 10.15 5.37
CA ASP A 31 -22.46 10.66 4.22
C ASP A 31 -22.21 9.80 2.98
N THR A 32 -23.22 9.71 2.12
CA THR A 32 -23.12 9.05 0.82
C THR A 32 -23.19 10.09 -0.29
N TYR A 33 -22.15 10.14 -1.12
CA TYR A 33 -22.06 11.07 -2.23
C TYR A 33 -22.38 10.37 -3.55
N SER A 34 -23.09 11.08 -4.43
CA SER A 34 -23.32 10.64 -5.81
C SER A 34 -22.06 10.83 -6.64
N LEU A 35 -21.71 9.82 -7.43
CA LEU A 35 -20.65 9.83 -8.43
C LEU A 35 -21.20 10.00 -9.86
N LYS A 36 -22.50 10.23 -10.02
CA LYS A 36 -23.17 10.30 -11.33
C LYS A 36 -22.48 11.25 -12.33
N ASP A 37 -22.00 12.39 -11.83
CA ASP A 37 -21.35 13.44 -12.62
C ASP A 37 -19.85 13.54 -12.31
N TYR A 38 -19.28 12.54 -11.62
CA TYR A 38 -17.86 12.53 -11.27
C TYR A 38 -17.00 12.24 -12.50
N VAL A 39 -16.02 13.12 -12.74
CA VAL A 39 -15.02 12.92 -13.79
C VAL A 39 -13.71 12.43 -13.13
N PRO A 40 -13.27 11.19 -13.40
CA PRO A 40 -11.98 10.69 -12.89
C PRO A 40 -10.83 11.64 -13.18
N GLY A 41 -9.96 11.85 -12.18
CA GLY A 41 -8.80 12.74 -12.30
C GLY A 41 -9.06 14.22 -11.98
N THR A 42 -10.28 14.60 -11.58
CA THR A 42 -10.59 16.00 -11.20
C THR A 42 -10.42 16.27 -9.70
N ASN A 43 -11.22 15.63 -8.85
CA ASN A 43 -11.17 15.77 -7.39
C ASN A 43 -11.20 14.39 -6.73
N ALA A 44 -10.13 14.02 -6.03
CA ALA A 44 -10.06 12.74 -5.32
C ALA A 44 -10.55 12.81 -3.87
N THR A 45 -10.86 14.00 -3.34
CA THR A 45 -11.16 14.22 -1.91
C THR A 45 -12.28 13.34 -1.39
N VAL A 46 -13.33 13.13 -2.20
CA VAL A 46 -14.50 12.30 -1.83
C VAL A 46 -14.14 10.82 -1.63
N PHE A 47 -12.99 10.38 -2.15
CA PHE A 47 -12.48 9.02 -1.97
C PHE A 47 -11.51 8.89 -0.79
N SER A 48 -11.25 9.97 -0.06
CA SER A 48 -10.29 9.99 1.07
C SER A 48 -8.94 9.35 0.67
N PRO A 49 -8.19 10.00 -0.24
CA PRO A 49 -7.09 9.36 -0.97
C PRO A 49 -5.90 8.93 -0.11
N ALA A 50 -5.82 9.40 1.14
CA ALA A 50 -4.77 9.02 2.08
C ALA A 50 -5.03 7.68 2.80
N GLY A 51 -6.28 7.20 2.86
CA GLY A 51 -6.58 6.00 3.65
C GLY A 51 -8.03 5.50 3.64
N GLY A 52 -8.92 6.06 2.81
CA GLY A 52 -10.32 5.62 2.72
C GLY A 52 -10.61 4.62 1.59
N LEU A 53 -9.58 4.12 0.91
CA LEU A 53 -9.73 3.07 -0.09
C LEU A 53 -10.28 1.80 0.57
N ARG A 54 -11.39 1.30 0.04
CA ARG A 54 -11.96 -0.01 0.40
C ARG A 54 -11.87 -0.89 -0.83
N ILE A 55 -11.16 -2.00 -0.71
CA ILE A 55 -10.83 -2.86 -1.85
C ILE A 55 -10.57 -4.28 -1.37
N SER A 56 -11.01 -5.28 -2.14
CA SER A 56 -10.63 -6.66 -1.90
C SER A 56 -9.19 -6.95 -2.33
N CYS A 57 -8.59 -8.04 -1.83
CA CYS A 57 -7.28 -8.48 -2.28
C CYS A 57 -7.27 -8.80 -3.80
N GLU A 58 -8.36 -9.37 -4.32
CA GLU A 58 -8.53 -9.62 -5.75
C GLU A 58 -8.52 -8.32 -6.56
N GLU A 59 -9.29 -7.32 -6.16
CA GLU A 59 -9.32 -6.03 -6.86
C GLU A 59 -7.99 -5.28 -6.75
N LEU A 60 -7.30 -5.35 -5.61
CA LEU A 60 -5.96 -4.77 -5.46
C LEU A 60 -4.94 -5.49 -6.37
N SER A 61 -5.11 -6.79 -6.62
CA SER A 61 -4.31 -7.53 -7.60
C SER A 61 -4.49 -7.01 -9.04
N HIS A 62 -5.64 -6.39 -9.36
CA HIS A 62 -5.83 -5.74 -10.66
C HIS A 62 -4.92 -4.52 -10.82
N ALA A 63 -4.76 -3.71 -9.76
CA ALA A 63 -3.82 -2.60 -9.74
C ALA A 63 -2.37 -3.09 -9.88
N LEU A 64 -2.00 -4.17 -9.15
CA LEU A 64 -0.70 -4.80 -9.31
C LEU A 64 -0.47 -5.26 -10.76
N SER A 65 -1.43 -5.99 -11.34
CA SER A 65 -1.35 -6.44 -12.72
C SER A 65 -1.26 -5.29 -13.72
N MET A 66 -1.93 -4.17 -13.46
CA MET A 66 -1.86 -2.96 -14.30
C MET A 66 -0.46 -2.34 -14.27
N LEU A 67 0.11 -2.17 -13.08
CA LEU A 67 1.43 -1.59 -12.88
C LEU A 67 2.54 -2.49 -13.45
N LEU A 68 2.46 -3.80 -13.22
CA LEU A 68 3.39 -4.78 -13.78
C LEU A 68 3.35 -4.81 -15.31
N ASN A 69 2.26 -4.41 -15.94
CA ASN A 69 2.09 -4.38 -17.39
C ASN A 69 2.09 -2.97 -17.96
N ASP A 70 2.95 -2.10 -17.42
CA ASP A 70 3.25 -0.78 -17.96
C ASP A 70 1.98 0.07 -18.17
N GLY A 71 1.03 -0.07 -17.25
CA GLY A 71 -0.22 0.68 -17.23
C GLY A 71 -1.39 -0.03 -17.90
N THR A 72 -1.22 -1.25 -18.42
CA THR A 72 -2.27 -2.00 -19.12
C THR A 72 -2.91 -3.05 -18.24
N TYR A 73 -4.24 -3.10 -18.22
CA TYR A 73 -5.00 -4.16 -17.56
C TYR A 73 -6.08 -4.70 -18.50
N LYS A 74 -6.15 -6.03 -18.64
CA LYS A 74 -7.09 -6.73 -19.55
C LYS A 74 -7.11 -6.12 -20.97
N GLY A 75 -5.94 -5.80 -21.51
CA GLY A 75 -5.77 -5.25 -22.87
C GLY A 75 -6.15 -3.77 -23.03
N LYS A 76 -6.49 -3.06 -21.94
CA LYS A 76 -6.79 -1.61 -21.96
C LYS A 76 -5.67 -0.83 -21.27
N GLN A 77 -5.17 0.20 -21.94
CA GLN A 77 -4.21 1.14 -21.36
C GLN A 77 -4.94 2.07 -20.38
N ILE A 78 -4.66 1.93 -19.08
CA ILE A 78 -5.24 2.75 -18.01
C ILE A 78 -4.34 3.94 -17.70
N LEU A 79 -3.04 3.68 -17.54
CA LEU A 79 -1.99 4.70 -17.36
C LEU A 79 -0.99 4.60 -18.50
N SER A 80 -0.35 5.68 -18.93
CA SER A 80 0.72 5.54 -19.93
C SER A 80 1.94 4.81 -19.34
N PRO A 81 2.74 4.08 -20.13
CA PRO A 81 4.00 3.49 -19.66
C PRO A 81 4.94 4.53 -19.03
N ALA A 82 4.97 5.74 -19.60
CA ALA A 82 5.75 6.85 -19.06
C ALA A 82 5.26 7.26 -17.67
N SER A 83 3.94 7.34 -17.46
CA SER A 83 3.33 7.65 -16.15
C SER A 83 3.68 6.59 -15.11
N VAL A 84 3.59 5.31 -15.46
CA VAL A 84 3.98 4.21 -14.54
C VAL A 84 5.45 4.32 -14.16
N LYS A 85 6.32 4.56 -15.14
CA LYS A 85 7.76 4.76 -14.88
C LYS A 85 8.01 5.95 -13.94
N THR A 86 7.32 7.07 -14.13
CA THR A 86 7.43 8.23 -13.22
C THR A 86 6.92 7.88 -11.82
N MET A 87 5.78 7.21 -11.69
CA MET A 87 5.22 6.82 -10.38
C MET A 87 6.17 5.94 -9.57
N LEU A 88 6.81 4.97 -10.22
CA LEU A 88 7.74 4.04 -9.57
C LEU A 88 9.15 4.64 -9.39
N GLY A 89 9.44 5.76 -10.04
CA GLY A 89 10.69 6.49 -9.93
C GLY A 89 10.86 7.17 -8.56
N ARG A 90 12.08 7.59 -8.24
CA ARG A 90 12.39 8.36 -7.03
C ARG A 90 12.25 9.84 -7.34
N GLU A 91 11.28 10.51 -6.72
CA GLU A 91 11.09 11.97 -6.77
C GLU A 91 11.71 12.65 -5.54
N TRP A 92 11.76 11.92 -4.42
CA TRP A 92 12.45 12.31 -3.19
C TRP A 92 13.40 11.20 -2.75
N ILE A 93 14.58 11.58 -2.27
CA ILE A 93 15.58 10.68 -1.66
C ILE A 93 16.03 11.33 -0.36
N TYR A 94 16.01 10.58 0.73
CA TYR A 94 16.46 11.05 2.03
C TYR A 94 17.96 11.37 2.01
N ASP A 95 18.32 12.55 2.50
CA ASP A 95 19.70 12.96 2.71
C ASP A 95 19.95 13.18 4.20
N ASP A 96 20.76 12.30 4.80
CA ASP A 96 21.09 12.32 6.23
C ASP A 96 21.84 13.59 6.66
N LYS A 97 22.58 14.23 5.73
CA LYS A 97 23.32 15.47 6.04
C LYS A 97 22.39 16.66 6.20
N THR A 98 21.37 16.74 5.34
CA THR A 98 20.45 17.88 5.30
C THR A 98 19.13 17.60 6.03
N LYS A 99 18.83 16.34 6.34
CA LYS A 99 17.58 15.87 6.97
C LYS A 99 16.36 16.41 6.22
N ASN A 100 16.36 16.23 4.91
CA ASN A 100 15.37 16.80 3.96
C ASN A 100 13.95 16.18 4.04
N GLY A 101 13.53 15.68 5.19
CA GLY A 101 12.22 15.09 5.43
C GLY A 101 12.21 14.16 6.63
N ASN A 102 11.03 13.59 6.94
CA ASN A 102 10.90 12.49 7.88
C ASN A 102 10.99 11.17 7.10
N ASN A 103 11.95 10.32 7.44
CA ASN A 103 12.16 9.00 6.84
C ASN A 103 11.49 7.87 7.62
N TYR A 104 10.62 8.20 8.58
CA TYR A 104 9.90 7.26 9.44
C TYR A 104 10.85 6.30 10.16
N GLY A 105 11.88 6.86 10.79
CA GLY A 105 12.89 6.06 11.48
C GLY A 105 13.72 5.18 10.54
N GLY A 106 13.71 5.41 9.23
CA GLY A 106 14.49 4.67 8.25
C GLY A 106 13.72 3.59 7.49
N THR A 107 12.39 3.54 7.59
CA THR A 107 11.52 2.66 6.79
C THR A 107 11.23 3.22 5.41
N ILE A 108 11.33 4.54 5.22
CA ILE A 108 11.08 5.21 3.94
C ILE A 108 12.26 6.12 3.61
N LEU A 109 13.15 5.65 2.72
CA LEU A 109 14.37 6.37 2.33
C LEU A 109 14.27 7.05 0.95
N SER A 110 13.27 6.71 0.16
CA SER A 110 12.92 7.44 -1.06
C SER A 110 11.44 7.27 -1.39
N TYR A 111 10.89 8.25 -2.11
CA TYR A 111 9.47 8.31 -2.43
C TYR A 111 9.27 8.73 -3.89
N GLY A 112 8.37 8.07 -4.59
CA GLY A 112 7.92 8.40 -5.94
C GLY A 112 6.62 9.19 -5.94
N LEU A 113 5.78 8.98 -6.95
CA LEU A 113 4.44 9.59 -6.98
C LEU A 113 3.41 8.63 -6.37
N GLY A 114 3.22 8.73 -5.05
CA GLY A 114 2.24 7.94 -4.29
C GLY A 114 2.68 6.50 -3.96
N ILE A 115 3.94 6.14 -4.25
CA ILE A 115 4.55 4.82 -4.05
C ILE A 115 5.98 5.07 -3.58
N TYR A 116 6.51 4.26 -2.67
CA TYR A 116 7.87 4.39 -2.16
C TYR A 116 8.74 3.17 -2.47
N GLN A 117 10.06 3.36 -2.41
CA GLN A 117 11.03 2.31 -2.68
C GLN A 117 11.54 1.69 -1.38
N MET A 118 11.77 0.39 -1.40
CA MET A 118 12.26 -0.40 -0.28
C MET A 118 13.55 -1.08 -0.73
N ASP A 119 14.66 -0.37 -0.52
CA ASP A 119 15.96 -0.77 -1.04
C ASP A 119 16.51 -1.96 -0.26
N GLY A 120 16.86 -3.05 -0.94
CA GLY A 120 17.21 -4.34 -0.35
C GLY A 120 18.49 -4.34 0.50
N LYS A 121 19.31 -3.28 0.38
CA LYS A 121 20.55 -3.07 1.14
C LYS A 121 20.42 -2.04 2.28
N SER A 122 19.23 -1.52 2.52
CA SER A 122 19.00 -0.42 3.45
C SER A 122 18.33 -0.87 4.75
N THR A 123 18.09 0.09 5.65
CA THR A 123 17.24 -0.11 6.83
C THR A 123 15.77 -0.39 6.48
N ALA A 124 15.34 -0.10 5.25
CA ALA A 124 13.97 -0.35 4.78
C ALA A 124 13.79 -1.74 4.13
N ARG A 125 14.82 -2.59 4.11
CA ARG A 125 14.79 -3.87 3.39
C ARG A 125 13.76 -4.84 3.98
N PHE A 126 13.16 -5.64 3.10
CA PHE A 126 12.18 -6.67 3.48
C PHE A 126 12.71 -8.10 3.42
N CYS A 127 13.90 -8.32 2.87
CA CYS A 127 14.51 -9.66 2.80
C CYS A 127 15.82 -9.67 3.57
N LYS A 128 15.95 -10.59 4.51
CA LYS A 128 17.09 -10.61 5.44
C LYS A 128 18.41 -10.97 4.76
N ASP A 129 18.38 -12.08 4.01
CA ASP A 129 19.58 -12.78 3.54
C ASP A 129 19.88 -12.53 2.06
N THR A 130 19.00 -11.82 1.35
CA THR A 130 19.13 -11.57 -0.09
C THR A 130 18.69 -10.16 -0.40
N GLU A 131 19.49 -9.45 -1.19
CA GLU A 131 19.14 -8.13 -1.69
C GLU A 131 17.99 -8.24 -2.69
N ILE A 132 16.82 -7.75 -2.29
CA ILE A 132 15.63 -7.64 -3.14
C ILE A 132 15.11 -6.22 -3.00
N ASP A 133 15.18 -5.48 -4.10
CA ASP A 133 14.55 -4.17 -4.20
C ASP A 133 13.07 -4.33 -4.51
N LEU A 134 12.24 -3.59 -3.76
CA LEU A 134 10.81 -3.51 -3.96
C LEU A 134 10.39 -2.06 -4.15
N VAL A 135 9.27 -1.86 -4.84
CA VAL A 135 8.61 -0.56 -5.00
C VAL A 135 7.11 -0.78 -4.80
N GLY A 136 6.51 -0.03 -3.88
CA GLY A 136 5.18 -0.34 -3.41
C GLY A 136 4.67 0.63 -2.35
N HIS A 137 3.64 0.18 -1.64
CA HIS A 137 3.07 0.94 -0.53
C HIS A 137 2.51 -0.04 0.50
N THR A 138 2.73 0.25 1.79
CA THR A 138 2.09 -0.44 2.92
C THR A 138 0.85 0.32 3.36
N GLY A 139 -0.18 -0.38 3.80
CA GLY A 139 -1.42 0.21 4.29
C GLY A 139 -1.69 -0.29 5.70
N GLU A 140 -1.79 0.64 6.63
CA GLU A 140 -2.05 0.40 8.05
C GLU A 140 -3.21 1.30 8.48
N ALA A 141 -4.33 0.70 8.90
CA ALA A 141 -5.49 1.47 9.37
C ALA A 141 -6.49 0.60 10.15
N PHE A 142 -6.73 0.92 11.42
CA PHE A 142 -7.81 0.32 12.23
C PHE A 142 -7.84 -1.22 12.22
N GLY A 143 -6.66 -1.84 12.27
CA GLY A 143 -6.49 -3.29 12.20
C GLY A 143 -6.38 -3.86 10.79
N LEU A 144 -6.38 -3.04 9.73
CA LEU A 144 -5.87 -3.44 8.42
C LEU A 144 -4.35 -3.34 8.42
N LEU A 145 -3.66 -4.41 8.03
CA LEU A 145 -2.23 -4.39 7.67
C LEU A 145 -2.09 -4.98 6.27
N SER A 146 -1.50 -4.24 5.34
CA SER A 146 -1.53 -4.59 3.92
C SER A 146 -0.32 -4.08 3.17
N MET A 147 -0.08 -4.65 2.00
CA MET A 147 0.99 -4.19 1.11
C MET A 147 0.68 -4.56 -0.33
N LEU A 148 1.05 -3.67 -1.25
CA LEU A 148 1.27 -3.98 -2.65
C LEU A 148 2.73 -3.67 -2.97
N ALA A 149 3.44 -4.64 -3.54
CA ALA A 149 4.85 -4.47 -3.89
C ALA A 149 5.16 -5.07 -5.26
N ILE A 150 6.05 -4.39 -5.99
CA ILE A 150 6.58 -4.80 -7.28
C ILE A 150 8.09 -4.96 -7.14
N ARG A 151 8.66 -5.99 -7.76
CA ARG A 151 10.11 -6.08 -7.95
C ARG A 151 10.48 -5.40 -9.27
N PRO A 152 11.17 -4.24 -9.26
CA PRO A 152 11.47 -3.47 -10.47
C PRO A 152 12.21 -4.29 -11.52
N ASN A 153 12.01 -3.93 -12.80
CA ASN A 153 12.63 -4.60 -13.96
C ASN A 153 12.30 -6.09 -14.09
N THR A 154 11.27 -6.56 -13.38
CA THR A 154 10.73 -7.92 -13.49
C THR A 154 9.22 -7.86 -13.69
N LYS A 155 8.58 -9.02 -13.85
CA LYS A 155 7.11 -9.15 -13.84
C LYS A 155 6.62 -9.80 -12.53
N ASP A 156 7.44 -9.73 -11.49
CA ASP A 156 7.14 -10.30 -10.18
C ASP A 156 6.65 -9.20 -9.22
N GLY A 157 5.65 -9.53 -8.42
CA GLY A 157 5.09 -8.65 -7.39
C GLY A 157 4.09 -9.41 -6.54
N PHE A 158 3.62 -8.80 -5.46
CA PHE A 158 2.65 -9.42 -4.56
C PHE A 158 1.72 -8.38 -3.94
N VAL A 159 0.59 -8.89 -3.45
CA VAL A 159 -0.33 -8.18 -2.58
C VAL A 159 -0.59 -9.06 -1.37
N TYR A 160 -0.68 -8.47 -0.18
CA TYR A 160 -1.29 -9.12 0.97
C TYR A 160 -2.18 -8.15 1.74
N ILE A 161 -3.16 -8.72 2.42
CA ILE A 161 -4.05 -8.06 3.37
C ILE A 161 -4.20 -9.01 4.56
N MET A 162 -3.98 -8.50 5.77
CA MET A 162 -4.21 -9.21 7.02
C MET A 162 -4.89 -8.28 8.03
N ASN A 163 -5.38 -8.88 9.12
CA ASN A 163 -6.12 -8.18 10.16
C ASN A 163 -5.39 -8.15 11.51
N GLY A 164 -4.72 -7.04 11.78
CA GLY A 164 -4.06 -6.71 13.04
C GLY A 164 -2.93 -7.65 13.44
N GLU A 165 -2.27 -7.32 14.54
CA GLU A 165 -1.31 -8.18 15.21
C GLU A 165 -1.55 -8.20 16.73
N ALA A 166 -0.78 -9.02 17.46
CA ALA A 166 -0.95 -9.19 18.90
C ALA A 166 -0.16 -8.17 19.75
N ILE A 167 0.40 -7.16 19.09
CA ILE A 167 1.37 -6.20 19.63
C ILE A 167 0.95 -4.81 19.14
N GLU A 168 1.23 -3.77 19.93
CA GLU A 168 0.99 -2.39 19.53
C GLU A 168 2.23 -1.81 18.84
N GLU A 169 2.07 -1.32 17.61
CA GLU A 169 3.16 -0.95 16.70
C GLU A 169 4.06 0.17 17.25
N ASP A 170 3.48 1.20 17.87
CA ASP A 170 4.22 2.38 18.34
C ASP A 170 4.62 2.35 19.83
N GLU A 171 3.97 1.53 20.65
CA GLU A 171 4.17 1.54 22.11
C GLU A 171 4.93 0.32 22.63
N ASP A 172 4.87 -0.81 21.94
CA ASP A 172 5.49 -2.06 22.38
C ASP A 172 6.75 -2.36 21.60
N ALA A 173 7.91 -2.33 22.25
CA ALA A 173 9.21 -2.58 21.61
C ALA A 173 9.32 -3.94 20.87
N ARG A 174 8.41 -4.90 21.10
CA ARG A 174 8.33 -6.16 20.36
C ARG A 174 7.80 -5.98 18.92
N SER A 175 7.19 -4.84 18.60
CA SER A 175 6.72 -4.48 17.25
C SER A 175 7.88 -4.10 16.32
N ALA A 176 9.05 -3.79 16.85
CA ALA A 176 10.21 -3.41 16.04
C ALA A 176 10.75 -4.60 15.24
N GLY A 177 11.13 -4.33 13.98
CA GLY A 177 11.89 -5.26 13.15
C GLY A 177 13.19 -5.71 13.82
N LYS A 178 13.66 -6.92 13.46
CA LYS A 178 14.89 -7.52 14.00
C LYS A 178 16.09 -7.31 13.09
N PHE A 179 15.89 -7.05 11.80
CA PHE A 179 16.95 -6.86 10.82
C PHE A 179 16.74 -5.66 9.89
N SER A 180 15.57 -5.05 9.92
CA SER A 180 15.24 -3.76 9.30
C SER A 180 14.56 -2.84 10.32
N ASN A 181 14.29 -1.60 9.92
CA ASN A 181 13.60 -0.62 10.76
C ASN A 181 12.07 -0.68 10.58
N ASN A 182 11.59 -1.59 9.74
CA ASN A 182 10.15 -1.83 9.51
C ASN A 182 9.51 -2.45 10.76
N TYR A 183 8.18 -2.47 10.81
CA TYR A 183 7.49 -3.23 11.84
C TYR A 183 7.72 -4.73 11.69
N ILE A 184 7.57 -5.48 12.78
CA ILE A 184 7.85 -6.92 12.83
C ILE A 184 6.94 -7.72 11.91
N TRP A 185 5.69 -7.27 11.70
CA TRP A 185 4.77 -7.89 10.76
C TRP A 185 5.19 -7.64 9.31
N GLU A 186 5.59 -6.40 8.97
CA GLU A 186 6.13 -6.03 7.66
C GLU A 186 7.36 -6.88 7.34
N GLU A 187 8.29 -6.95 8.30
CA GLU A 187 9.52 -7.73 8.22
C GLU A 187 9.21 -9.23 8.03
N THR A 188 8.36 -9.81 8.87
CA THR A 188 8.10 -11.25 8.89
C THR A 188 7.39 -11.72 7.61
N ILE A 189 6.38 -10.98 7.17
CA ILE A 189 5.59 -11.35 5.99
C ILE A 189 6.37 -11.07 4.72
N GLY A 190 6.99 -9.89 4.61
CA GLY A 190 7.80 -9.56 3.45
C GLY A 190 8.97 -10.51 3.26
N ASP A 191 9.69 -10.86 4.33
CA ASP A 191 10.80 -11.80 4.27
C ASP A 191 10.34 -13.21 3.86
N ALA A 192 9.21 -13.67 4.41
CA ALA A 192 8.62 -14.94 4.03
C ALA A 192 8.26 -14.97 2.53
N ILE A 193 7.64 -13.93 2.00
CA ILE A 193 7.31 -13.82 0.58
C ILE A 193 8.58 -13.76 -0.26
N CYS A 194 9.50 -12.85 0.05
CA CYS A 194 10.76 -12.68 -0.66
C CYS A 194 11.55 -13.99 -0.77
N ARG A 195 11.74 -14.71 0.34
CA ARG A 195 12.50 -15.98 0.35
C ARG A 195 11.81 -17.11 -0.38
N ASN A 196 10.48 -17.18 -0.36
CA ASN A 196 9.75 -18.32 -0.94
C ASN A 196 9.29 -18.09 -2.38
N VAL A 197 9.12 -16.83 -2.80
CA VAL A 197 8.60 -16.48 -4.14
C VAL A 197 9.70 -15.98 -5.06
N PHE A 198 10.65 -15.19 -4.56
CA PHE A 198 11.62 -14.50 -5.42
C PHE A 198 13.01 -15.12 -5.44
N VAL A 199 13.44 -15.75 -4.34
CA VAL A 199 14.75 -16.42 -4.24
C VAL A 199 14.71 -17.85 -4.78
N ARG A 200 13.56 -18.52 -4.67
CA ARG A 200 13.36 -19.87 -5.25
C ARG A 200 12.96 -19.74 -6.72
N LYS A 201 13.94 -19.62 -7.62
CA LYS A 201 13.80 -19.90 -9.06
C LYS A 201 14.93 -20.82 -9.51
#